data_AF-A0A091LFR3-F1
#
_entry.id   AF-A0A091LFR3-F1
#
_cell.length_a   1.000
_cell.length_b   1.000
_cell.length_c   1.000
_cell.angle_alpha   90.00
_cell.angle_beta   90.00
_cell.angle_gamma   90.00
#
_symmetry.space_group_name_H-M   'P 1'
#
loop_
_entity.id
_entity.type
_entity.pdbx_description
1 polymer ?
#
loop_
_entity_poly.entity_id
_entity_poly.type
_entity_poly.pdbx_seq_one_letter_code
_entity_poly.pdbx_strand_id
1 'polypeptide(L)'
;LLGLGDSEYTFFCNGGKTVDRRLQELGAQHFYDTGLADDCVGLELVVDPWIDGLWLALKEAFLLRKEKEGMSSVVDAVSSSLSAAPYLSSEVQNLKLEDEGVRSSDILSQKLVDINLVASAGDTEPSLVHSVPPVSQSALNIPALPPEYIEVQFQDTHGENPHLSSLISEGTTFEVPVTKAVQLTREDAIKTALLLELDIADTVFDYQPGDAFCVICPNNVNEVEELLQILGLSEKGEYFVCVKVKQGTKKKGAAHPQHIPERSTLKFILTWCLEIRSVPKKAFLRALVECTSDAGEKRRLQELCSRQGASDYTRFIRDSNVCLLDLLHAFPSCKPSLNLLIEHLPKLQARSYSVSSSNLYQPGKLCFVFNIVEFPACPARPASRKGVCTGWLAELVAPLLHPNKNTLDTEGGRSSSEKISIFARPNNTFHLPADPSVPFMMVGPGTGISPFIGFLQHR
;
A
#
# COMPACT_ATOMS: atom_id res chain seq x y z
N LEU A 1 -14.12 4.78 17.77
CA LEU A 1 -13.82 4.02 16.51
C LEU A 1 -12.46 4.42 15.98
N LEU A 2 -11.88 3.71 15.01
CA LEU A 2 -10.67 4.16 14.30
C LEU A 2 -10.98 4.22 12.80
N GLY A 3 -11.10 5.42 12.27
CA GLY A 3 -11.28 5.69 10.85
C GLY A 3 -9.93 5.83 10.15
N LEU A 4 -9.80 5.22 8.99
CA LEU A 4 -8.68 5.41 8.07
C LEU A 4 -9.20 6.22 6.87
N GLY A 5 -8.45 7.20 6.42
CA GLY A 5 -8.80 8.01 5.28
C GLY A 5 -7.60 8.77 4.75
N ASP A 6 -7.88 9.63 3.79
CA ASP A 6 -6.89 10.46 3.12
C ASP A 6 -7.49 11.86 2.99
N SER A 7 -6.81 12.87 3.54
CA SER A 7 -7.29 14.25 3.59
C SER A 7 -7.28 14.95 2.23
N GLU A 8 -6.65 14.38 1.21
CA GLU A 8 -6.77 14.86 -0.17
C GLU A 8 -8.17 14.63 -0.76
N TYR A 9 -8.97 13.72 -0.15
CA TYR A 9 -10.35 13.50 -0.54
C TYR A 9 -11.31 14.40 0.24
N THR A 10 -12.29 14.99 -0.45
CA THR A 10 -13.33 15.87 0.12
C THR A 10 -14.01 15.26 1.35
N PHE A 11 -14.20 13.95 1.35
CA PHE A 11 -14.90 13.21 2.40
C PHE A 11 -13.91 12.45 3.30
N PHE A 12 -12.94 13.14 3.87
CA PHE A 12 -11.93 12.57 4.78
C PHE A 12 -12.54 11.71 5.89
N CYS A 13 -12.12 10.45 5.98
CA CYS A 13 -12.61 9.44 6.93
C CYS A 13 -14.14 9.25 6.97
N ASN A 14 -14.87 9.59 5.90
CA ASN A 14 -16.34 9.60 5.93
C ASN A 14 -16.97 8.24 6.23
N GLY A 15 -16.33 7.13 5.82
CA GLY A 15 -16.77 5.79 6.21
C GLY A 15 -16.77 5.59 7.73
N GLY A 16 -15.64 5.89 8.39
CA GLY A 16 -15.52 5.84 9.85
C GLY A 16 -16.50 6.78 10.56
N LYS A 17 -16.62 8.03 10.08
CA LYS A 17 -17.58 9.03 10.60
C LYS A 17 -19.04 8.58 10.45
N THR A 18 -19.38 7.94 9.34
CA THR A 18 -20.74 7.45 9.07
C THR A 18 -21.12 6.33 10.04
N VAL A 19 -20.24 5.35 10.24
CA VAL A 19 -20.46 4.27 11.20
C VAL A 19 -20.56 4.82 12.62
N ASP A 20 -19.66 5.74 12.98
CA ASP A 20 -19.64 6.36 14.31
C ASP A 20 -20.93 7.12 14.63
N ARG A 21 -21.38 7.96 13.69
CA ARG A 21 -22.67 8.65 13.79
C ARG A 21 -23.82 7.65 13.91
N ARG A 22 -23.82 6.59 13.09
CA ARG A 22 -24.93 5.62 13.08
C ARG A 22 -25.01 4.83 14.38
N LEU A 23 -23.89 4.47 14.99
CA LEU A 23 -23.87 3.81 16.30
C LEU A 23 -24.47 4.71 17.38
N GLN A 24 -24.13 6.00 17.38
CA GLN A 24 -24.69 6.96 18.34
C GLN A 24 -26.19 7.17 18.14
N GLU A 25 -26.66 7.28 16.89
CA GLU A 25 -28.10 7.35 16.57
C GLU A 25 -28.88 6.12 17.06
N LEU A 26 -28.23 4.95 17.09
CA LEU A 26 -28.78 3.70 17.62
C LEU A 26 -28.66 3.57 19.14
N GLY A 27 -28.14 4.60 19.83
CA GLY A 27 -28.03 4.66 21.28
C GLY A 27 -26.74 4.09 21.87
N ALA A 28 -25.74 3.76 21.04
CA ALA A 28 -24.42 3.36 21.55
C ALA A 28 -23.71 4.58 22.17
N GLN A 29 -22.99 4.35 23.27
CA GLN A 29 -22.18 5.37 23.94
C GLN A 29 -20.70 5.15 23.64
N HIS A 30 -19.97 6.24 23.40
CA HIS A 30 -18.52 6.19 23.32
C HIS A 30 -17.93 5.92 24.70
N PHE A 31 -17.01 4.97 24.75
CA PHE A 31 -16.13 4.77 25.91
C PHE A 31 -14.72 5.30 25.65
N TYR A 32 -14.42 5.66 24.40
CA TYR A 32 -13.13 6.15 23.94
C TYR A 32 -13.29 6.93 22.64
N ASP A 33 -12.51 7.99 22.48
CA ASP A 33 -12.62 8.92 21.36
C ASP A 33 -12.34 8.24 20.02
N THR A 34 -12.97 8.74 18.97
CA THR A 34 -12.74 8.25 17.62
C THR A 34 -11.44 8.80 17.04
N GLY A 35 -10.53 7.92 16.66
CA GLY A 35 -9.30 8.28 15.94
C GLY A 35 -9.58 8.40 14.44
N LEU A 36 -9.04 9.43 13.80
CA LEU A 36 -9.14 9.65 12.34
C LEU A 36 -7.73 9.73 11.76
N ALA A 37 -7.23 8.62 11.21
CA ALA A 37 -5.89 8.52 10.67
C ALA A 37 -5.86 8.94 9.20
N ASP A 38 -4.83 9.69 8.83
CA ASP A 38 -4.65 10.28 7.51
C ASP A 38 -3.46 9.66 6.78
N ASP A 39 -3.73 9.02 5.64
CA ASP A 39 -2.74 8.36 4.81
C ASP A 39 -1.78 9.36 4.15
N CYS A 40 -2.22 10.60 3.91
CA CYS A 40 -1.40 11.65 3.28
C CYS A 40 -0.16 12.02 4.12
N VAL A 41 -0.30 11.99 5.45
CA VAL A 41 0.79 12.31 6.40
C VAL A 41 1.34 11.08 7.12
N GLY A 42 0.70 9.92 6.93
CA GLY A 42 1.04 8.64 7.52
C GLY A 42 0.07 8.23 8.64
N LEU A 43 -0.60 7.10 8.42
CA LEU A 43 -1.63 6.57 9.31
C LEU A 43 -1.12 6.37 10.76
N GLU A 44 0.13 5.93 10.92
CA GLU A 44 0.75 5.63 12.21
C GLU A 44 0.76 6.81 13.19
N LEU A 45 0.73 8.06 12.69
CA LEU A 45 0.71 9.27 13.52
C LEU A 45 -0.53 9.32 14.44
N VAL A 46 -1.64 8.73 13.99
CA VAL A 46 -2.89 8.64 14.76
C VAL A 46 -3.10 7.23 15.29
N VAL A 47 -2.80 6.20 14.49
CA VAL A 47 -3.04 4.81 14.87
C VAL A 47 -2.25 4.43 16.12
N ASP A 48 -0.97 4.76 16.20
CA ASP A 48 -0.12 4.34 17.33
C ASP A 48 -0.59 4.99 18.66
N PRO A 49 -0.72 6.33 18.77
CA PRO A 49 -1.22 6.96 20.00
C PRO A 49 -2.66 6.54 20.35
N TRP A 50 -3.51 6.32 19.35
CA TRP A 50 -4.89 5.89 19.58
C TRP A 50 -4.94 4.49 20.19
N ILE A 51 -4.11 3.55 19.72
CA ILE A 51 -4.00 2.21 20.31
C ILE A 51 -3.43 2.28 21.74
N ASP A 52 -2.45 3.15 22.00
CA ASP A 52 -1.85 3.32 23.33
C ASP A 52 -2.90 3.72 24.39
N GLY A 53 -3.79 4.66 24.06
CA GLY A 53 -4.86 5.10 24.97
C GLY A 53 -6.05 4.13 25.07
N LEU A 54 -6.29 3.30 24.05
CA LEU A 54 -7.46 2.41 23.96
C LEU A 54 -7.56 1.46 25.14
N TRP A 55 -6.44 0.86 25.56
CA TRP A 55 -6.44 -0.16 26.61
C TRP A 55 -6.76 0.40 28.00
N LEU A 56 -6.36 1.66 28.27
CA LEU A 56 -6.69 2.35 29.50
C LEU A 56 -8.18 2.70 29.52
N ALA A 57 -8.68 3.29 28.43
CA ALA A 57 -10.09 3.63 28.29
C ALA A 57 -11.02 2.40 28.41
N LEU A 58 -10.62 1.26 27.84
CA LEU A 58 -11.35 -0.01 28.01
C LEU A 58 -11.41 -0.44 29.48
N LYS A 59 -10.29 -0.38 30.21
CA LYS A 59 -10.26 -0.75 31.63
C LYS A 59 -11.20 0.13 32.45
N GLU A 60 -11.16 1.45 32.25
CA GLU A 60 -12.04 2.41 32.92
C GLU A 60 -13.51 2.14 32.60
N ALA A 61 -13.83 1.88 31.34
CA ALA A 61 -15.19 1.56 30.91
C ALA A 61 -15.73 0.28 31.56
N PHE A 62 -14.91 -0.78 31.67
CA PHE A 62 -15.31 -2.01 32.35
C PHE A 62 -15.45 -1.84 33.86
N LEU A 63 -14.63 -0.99 34.50
CA LEU A 63 -14.75 -0.66 35.92
C LEU A 63 -16.04 0.11 36.20
N LEU A 64 -16.32 1.15 35.42
CA LEU A 64 -17.56 1.94 35.51
C LEU A 64 -18.82 1.07 35.30
N ARG A 65 -18.74 0.07 34.43
CA ARG A 65 -19.83 -0.88 34.21
C ARG A 65 -20.03 -1.81 35.42
N LYS A 66 -18.94 -2.34 36.00
CA LYS A 66 -19.01 -3.17 37.22
C LYS A 66 -19.56 -2.38 38.41
N GLU A 67 -19.22 -1.11 38.54
CA GLU A 67 -19.78 -0.23 39.56
C GLU A 67 -21.28 0.02 39.33
N LYS A 68 -21.72 0.24 38.08
CA LYS A 68 -23.15 0.35 37.75
C LYS A 68 -23.93 -0.95 37.98
N GLU A 69 -23.37 -2.11 37.66
CA GLU A 69 -24.00 -3.42 37.90
C GLU A 69 -24.01 -3.79 39.39
N GLY A 70 -22.95 -3.44 40.13
CA GLY A 70 -22.88 -3.58 41.59
C GLY A 70 -23.79 -2.60 42.34
N MET A 71 -24.01 -1.40 41.80
CA MET A 71 -25.01 -0.46 42.33
C MET A 71 -26.43 -0.88 41.95
N SER A 72 -26.62 -1.55 40.79
CA SER A 72 -27.91 -2.14 40.37
C SER A 72 -28.43 -3.22 41.32
N SER A 73 -27.55 -4.00 41.96
CA SER A 73 -27.96 -4.96 43.00
C SER A 73 -28.26 -4.31 44.35
N VAL A 74 -27.85 -3.06 44.55
CA VAL A 74 -28.10 -2.27 45.77
C VAL A 74 -29.30 -1.33 45.57
N VAL A 75 -29.64 -0.90 44.35
CA VAL A 75 -30.80 -0.03 44.08
C VAL A 75 -32.16 -0.73 44.07
N ASP A 76 -32.21 -2.07 44.03
CA ASP A 76 -33.44 -2.81 44.39
C ASP A 76 -33.72 -2.77 45.91
N ALA A 77 -32.74 -2.34 46.73
CA ALA A 77 -32.87 -2.24 48.18
C ALA A 77 -32.98 -0.80 48.72
N VAL A 78 -32.80 0.24 47.88
CA VAL A 78 -32.82 1.64 48.33
C VAL A 78 -33.64 2.52 47.38
N SER A 79 -34.91 2.19 47.20
CA SER A 79 -35.95 3.14 46.78
C SER A 79 -36.70 3.69 48.00
N SER A 80 -35.99 4.40 48.88
CA SER A 80 -36.60 5.31 49.86
C SER A 80 -35.56 6.25 50.46
N SER A 81 -35.19 7.33 49.77
CA SER A 81 -35.08 8.69 50.36
C SER A 81 -34.43 9.69 49.38
N LEU A 82 -34.90 10.92 49.52
CA LEU A 82 -34.82 12.06 48.60
C LEU A 82 -33.45 12.75 48.43
N SER A 83 -33.29 13.31 47.22
CA SER A 83 -32.93 14.71 46.87
C SER A 83 -31.47 15.19 46.72
N ALA A 84 -31.25 15.74 45.51
CA ALA A 84 -30.60 17.02 45.11
C ALA A 84 -29.06 17.19 44.97
N ALA A 85 -28.64 17.29 43.67
CA ALA A 85 -27.64 18.20 43.03
C ALA A 85 -26.12 18.06 43.36
N PRO A 86 -25.17 18.62 42.56
CA PRO A 86 -25.25 19.38 41.30
C PRO A 86 -24.36 18.89 40.12
N TYR A 87 -24.55 19.54 38.97
CA TYR A 87 -23.73 19.51 37.75
C TYR A 87 -22.26 19.89 37.99
N LEU A 88 -21.33 19.23 37.28
CA LEU A 88 -19.98 19.73 37.02
C LEU A 88 -19.67 19.58 35.52
N SER A 89 -19.67 20.69 34.79
CA SER A 89 -19.18 20.80 33.42
C SER A 89 -17.65 20.98 33.43
N SER A 90 -16.91 20.12 32.74
CA SER A 90 -15.50 20.36 32.43
C SER A 90 -15.41 20.96 31.03
N GLU A 91 -15.14 22.26 30.98
CA GLU A 91 -14.70 22.96 29.77
C GLU A 91 -13.30 22.43 29.39
N VAL A 92 -13.12 22.03 28.12
CA VAL A 92 -11.78 21.83 27.53
C VAL A 92 -11.66 22.81 26.36
N GLN A 93 -10.61 23.62 26.44
CA GLN A 93 -10.30 24.74 25.57
C GLN A 93 -10.07 24.26 24.12
N ASN A 94 -10.87 24.80 23.21
CA ASN A 94 -10.58 24.78 21.78
C ASN A 94 -9.39 25.70 21.50
N LEU A 95 -8.23 25.14 21.19
CA LEU A 95 -7.13 25.87 20.55
C LEU A 95 -7.50 26.12 19.09
N LYS A 96 -8.11 27.28 18.84
CA LYS A 96 -8.18 27.91 17.52
C LYS A 96 -6.81 28.51 17.20
N LEU A 97 -6.23 28.10 16.09
CA LEU A 97 -5.14 28.83 15.44
C LEU A 97 -5.78 29.97 14.65
N GLU A 98 -5.43 31.20 15.02
CA GLU A 98 -5.80 32.40 14.27
C GLU A 98 -4.93 32.54 13.02
N ASP A 99 -5.62 32.89 11.95
CA ASP A 99 -5.15 33.24 10.63
C ASP A 99 -4.69 34.71 10.63
N GLU A 100 -3.40 34.97 10.45
CA GLU A 100 -2.92 36.28 10.00
C GLU A 100 -2.25 36.12 8.65
N GLY A 101 -3.00 36.44 7.60
CA GLY A 101 -2.45 36.67 6.28
C GLY A 101 -1.93 38.10 6.13
N VAL A 102 -0.67 38.26 5.73
CA VAL A 102 -0.23 39.40 4.90
C VAL A 102 0.77 38.91 3.85
N ARG A 103 0.57 39.43 2.63
CA ARG A 103 1.16 39.05 1.35
C ARG A 103 2.58 39.57 1.11
N SER A 104 3.23 38.86 0.20
CA SER A 104 4.05 39.36 -0.93
C SER A 104 5.57 39.41 -0.79
N SER A 105 6.20 38.54 -1.60
CA SER A 105 7.31 38.75 -2.55
C SER A 105 8.57 39.51 -2.13
N ASP A 106 9.69 38.89 -2.51
CA ASP A 106 11.01 39.46 -2.78
C ASP A 106 11.84 39.87 -1.56
N ILE A 107 12.83 39.03 -1.22
CA ILE A 107 14.26 39.39 -1.27
C ILE A 107 15.08 38.08 -1.21
N LEU A 108 15.56 37.71 -2.39
CA LEU A 108 16.72 36.86 -2.58
C LEU A 108 17.99 37.59 -2.10
N SER A 109 18.94 36.81 -1.62
CA SER A 109 20.38 37.11 -1.63
C SER A 109 20.89 38.15 -0.62
N GLN A 110 21.52 37.65 0.45
CA GLN A 110 22.86 38.07 0.95
C GLN A 110 22.94 37.87 2.46
N LYS A 111 23.61 36.78 2.87
CA LYS A 111 24.60 36.73 3.96
C LYS A 111 25.12 35.30 4.13
N LEU A 112 25.78 34.80 3.08
CA LEU A 112 26.99 34.01 3.27
C LEU A 112 28.11 35.02 3.43
N VAL A 113 28.70 35.16 4.63
CA VAL A 113 30.14 35.21 4.93
C VAL A 113 30.24 35.25 6.47
N ASP A 114 31.19 34.49 7.01
CA ASP A 114 31.64 34.44 8.42
C ASP A 114 30.87 33.50 9.36
N ILE A 115 31.31 32.23 9.39
CA ILE A 115 32.17 31.70 10.46
C ILE A 115 32.67 30.32 9.97
N ASN A 116 33.91 30.31 9.48
CA ASN A 116 34.74 29.12 9.42
C ASN A 116 35.85 29.34 10.43
N LEU A 117 35.84 28.61 11.55
CA LEU A 117 37.02 28.24 12.36
C LEU A 117 36.59 27.44 13.60
N VAL A 118 36.03 26.24 13.41
CA VAL A 118 36.33 25.04 14.23
C VAL A 118 36.11 23.82 13.34
N ALA A 119 37.18 23.26 12.79
CA ALA A 119 37.15 21.90 12.28
C ALA A 119 37.21 20.94 13.47
N SER A 120 36.10 20.28 13.81
CA SER A 120 36.09 19.17 14.77
C SER A 120 34.97 18.18 14.45
N ALA A 121 35.36 16.92 14.19
CA ALA A 121 34.53 15.74 13.90
C ALA A 121 33.63 15.88 12.65
N GLY A 122 33.82 15.00 11.66
CA GLY A 122 32.94 14.98 10.49
C GLY A 122 31.50 14.68 10.93
N ASP A 123 30.62 15.67 10.85
CA ASP A 123 29.19 15.51 11.03
C ASP A 123 28.66 14.63 9.87
N THR A 124 28.64 13.32 10.10
CA THR A 124 27.99 12.39 9.17
C THR A 124 26.48 12.61 9.23
N GLU A 125 25.88 13.05 8.12
CA GLU A 125 24.44 13.24 8.04
C GLU A 125 23.68 11.92 8.29
N PRO A 126 22.48 11.97 8.90
CA PRO A 126 21.66 10.78 9.09
C PRO A 126 21.22 10.20 7.74
N SER A 127 21.17 8.87 7.65
CA SER A 127 20.78 8.14 6.45
C SER A 127 20.03 6.86 6.81
N LEU A 128 19.65 6.05 5.82
CA LEU A 128 19.05 4.74 6.06
C LEU A 128 19.94 3.87 6.96
N VAL A 129 21.25 3.86 6.71
CA VAL A 129 22.23 2.99 7.41
C VAL A 129 22.95 3.66 8.59
N HIS A 130 22.78 4.98 8.77
CA HIS A 130 23.49 5.73 9.80
C HIS A 130 22.55 6.62 10.62
N SER A 131 22.69 6.57 11.94
CA SER A 131 21.95 7.40 12.88
C SER A 131 22.85 8.43 13.56
N VAL A 132 22.29 9.60 13.83
CA VAL A 132 22.95 10.67 14.60
C VAL A 132 22.27 10.88 15.96
N PRO A 133 22.92 11.56 16.92
CA PRO A 133 22.26 11.97 18.16
C PRO A 133 21.06 12.89 17.88
N PRO A 134 20.00 12.84 18.70
CA PRO A 134 19.90 12.08 19.94
C PRO A 134 19.51 10.60 19.75
N VAL A 135 19.00 10.20 18.58
CA VAL A 135 18.45 8.85 18.35
C VAL A 135 19.51 7.77 18.58
N SER A 136 20.73 7.95 18.05
CA SER A 136 21.82 6.97 18.17
C SER A 136 22.25 6.71 19.63
N GLN A 137 22.03 7.68 20.52
CA GLN A 137 22.40 7.62 21.94
C GLN A 137 21.21 7.35 22.86
N SER A 138 19.99 7.31 22.32
CA SER A 138 18.78 7.18 23.12
C SER A 138 18.51 5.74 23.53
N ALA A 139 17.94 5.57 24.73
CA ALA A 139 17.23 4.35 25.08
C ALA A 139 15.97 4.25 24.19
N LEU A 140 15.81 3.11 23.52
CA LEU A 140 14.77 2.95 22.51
C LEU A 140 13.54 2.26 23.10
N ASN A 141 12.37 2.83 22.83
CA ASN A 141 11.10 2.14 22.99
C ASN A 141 10.79 1.44 21.66
N ILE A 142 11.06 0.13 21.64
CA ILE A 142 10.97 -0.72 20.45
C ILE A 142 9.64 -1.48 20.50
N PRO A 143 8.91 -1.61 19.38
CA PRO A 143 7.69 -2.40 19.31
C PRO A 143 7.89 -3.85 19.78
N ALA A 144 6.83 -4.45 20.34
CA ALA A 144 6.83 -5.86 20.70
C ALA A 144 7.11 -6.72 19.46
N LEU A 145 7.92 -7.77 19.63
CA LEU A 145 8.20 -8.72 18.55
C LEU A 145 6.91 -9.44 18.13
N PRO A 146 6.49 -9.35 16.85
CA PRO A 146 5.35 -10.09 16.37
C PRO A 146 5.55 -11.60 16.53
N PRO A 147 4.56 -12.35 17.06
CA PRO A 147 4.69 -13.78 17.21
C PRO A 147 4.61 -14.48 15.85
N GLU A 148 5.61 -15.31 15.56
CA GLU A 148 5.61 -16.21 14.40
C GLU A 148 4.39 -17.11 14.40
N TYR A 149 3.78 -17.30 13.24
CA TYR A 149 2.57 -18.08 13.07
C TYR A 149 2.50 -18.85 11.76
N ILE A 150 3.47 -18.71 10.87
CA ILE A 150 3.55 -19.43 9.60
C ILE A 150 4.70 -20.42 9.64
N GLU A 151 4.45 -21.58 9.06
CA GLU A 151 5.43 -22.60 8.79
C GLU A 151 5.37 -22.94 7.30
N VAL A 152 6.50 -22.81 6.61
CA VAL A 152 6.63 -23.20 5.20
C VAL A 152 7.40 -24.50 5.10
N GLN A 153 6.80 -25.48 4.41
CA GLN A 153 7.39 -26.78 4.15
C GLN A 153 7.63 -26.95 2.65
N PHE A 154 8.88 -27.20 2.26
CA PHE A 154 9.24 -27.52 0.89
C PHE A 154 8.80 -28.95 0.56
N GLN A 155 8.24 -29.13 -0.64
CA GLN A 155 7.77 -30.40 -1.16
C GLN A 155 8.50 -30.71 -2.46
N ASP A 156 9.13 -31.88 -2.52
CA ASP A 156 9.83 -32.37 -3.72
C ASP A 156 8.83 -33.05 -4.67
N THR A 157 7.79 -32.30 -5.04
CA THR A 157 6.70 -32.80 -5.86
C THR A 157 6.51 -31.89 -7.06
N HIS A 158 6.34 -32.49 -8.24
CA HIS A 158 6.02 -31.77 -9.46
C HIS A 158 4.50 -31.60 -9.59
N GLY A 159 4.09 -30.53 -10.26
CA GLY A 159 2.69 -30.18 -10.49
C GLY A 159 2.58 -28.83 -11.20
N GLU A 160 1.35 -28.38 -11.39
CA GLU A 160 1.06 -27.06 -11.96
C GLU A 160 0.76 -26.05 -10.86
N ASN A 161 1.19 -24.81 -11.09
CA ASN A 161 0.80 -23.70 -10.24
C ASN A 161 -0.71 -23.43 -10.38
N PRO A 162 -1.35 -22.85 -9.34
CA PRO A 162 -2.74 -22.47 -9.44
C PRO A 162 -2.93 -21.37 -10.49
N HIS A 163 -4.09 -21.40 -11.16
CA HIS A 163 -4.45 -20.37 -12.14
C HIS A 163 -4.61 -19.01 -11.46
N LEU A 164 -4.24 -17.91 -12.13
CA LEU A 164 -4.28 -16.56 -11.55
C LEU A 164 -5.68 -16.13 -11.09
N SER A 165 -6.73 -16.64 -11.73
CA SER A 165 -8.12 -16.41 -11.32
C SER A 165 -8.41 -16.88 -9.89
N SER A 166 -7.68 -17.87 -9.36
CA SER A 166 -7.84 -18.34 -7.98
C SER A 166 -7.33 -17.35 -6.92
N LEU A 167 -6.45 -16.42 -7.31
CA LEU A 167 -5.91 -15.38 -6.43
C LEU A 167 -6.88 -14.20 -6.24
N ILE A 168 -7.92 -14.13 -7.09
CA ILE A 168 -8.91 -13.08 -7.10
C ILE A 168 -10.25 -13.65 -6.63
N SER A 169 -10.79 -13.08 -5.56
CA SER A 169 -12.12 -13.43 -5.06
C SER A 169 -13.25 -12.66 -5.77
N GLU A 170 -12.89 -11.64 -6.55
CA GLU A 170 -13.81 -10.67 -7.16
C GLU A 170 -13.94 -10.89 -8.67
N GLY A 171 -15.10 -11.40 -9.10
CA GLY A 171 -15.48 -11.48 -10.51
C GLY A 171 -14.71 -12.53 -11.32
N THR A 172 -15.07 -12.61 -12.61
CA THR A 172 -14.43 -13.52 -13.56
C THR A 172 -13.16 -12.88 -14.11
N THR A 173 -12.06 -13.65 -14.14
CA THR A 173 -10.79 -13.25 -14.75
C THR A 173 -10.73 -13.68 -16.22
N PHE A 174 -10.17 -12.83 -17.07
CA PHE A 174 -10.02 -13.05 -18.50
C PHE A 174 -8.57 -12.83 -18.92
N GLU A 175 -8.02 -13.75 -19.70
CA GLU A 175 -6.72 -13.58 -20.34
C GLU A 175 -6.90 -13.02 -21.75
N VAL A 176 -6.48 -11.77 -21.94
CA VAL A 176 -6.77 -10.99 -23.15
C VAL A 176 -5.47 -10.57 -23.85
N PRO A 177 -5.36 -10.73 -25.18
CA PRO A 177 -4.25 -10.21 -25.95
C PRO A 177 -4.10 -8.69 -25.86
N VAL A 178 -2.87 -8.20 -25.77
CA VAL A 178 -2.54 -6.80 -26.06
C VAL A 178 -2.31 -6.66 -27.57
N THR A 179 -3.22 -5.99 -28.26
CA THR A 179 -3.18 -5.86 -29.73
C THR A 179 -2.49 -4.60 -30.21
N LYS A 180 -2.44 -3.56 -29.36
CA LYS A 180 -1.83 -2.28 -29.72
C LYS A 180 -1.27 -1.59 -28.50
N ALA A 181 -0.14 -0.92 -28.69
CA ALA A 181 0.41 0.03 -27.73
C ALA A 181 0.83 1.30 -28.47
N VAL A 182 0.52 2.46 -27.90
CA VAL A 182 0.86 3.77 -28.46
C VAL A 182 1.39 4.67 -27.34
N GLN A 183 2.55 5.28 -27.56
CA GLN A 183 3.00 6.37 -26.71
C GLN A 183 2.26 7.65 -27.10
N LEU A 184 1.49 8.21 -26.17
CA LEU A 184 0.70 9.42 -26.39
C LEU A 184 1.52 10.71 -26.18
N THR A 185 2.61 10.61 -25.44
CA THR A 185 3.48 11.74 -25.12
C THR A 185 4.70 11.80 -26.03
N ARG A 186 5.28 13.00 -26.17
CA ARG A 186 6.58 13.17 -26.81
C ARG A 186 7.69 12.53 -25.98
N GLU A 187 8.84 12.28 -26.62
CA GLU A 187 10.01 11.67 -25.96
C GLU A 187 10.61 12.56 -24.85
N ASP A 188 10.41 13.89 -24.92
CA ASP A 188 10.88 14.88 -23.95
C ASP A 188 9.87 15.15 -22.82
N ALA A 189 8.75 14.42 -22.78
CA ALA A 189 7.74 14.61 -21.74
C ALA A 189 8.24 14.13 -20.37
N ILE A 190 7.90 14.89 -19.32
CA ILE A 190 8.24 14.56 -17.92
C ILE A 190 7.66 13.20 -17.50
N LYS A 191 6.46 12.87 -18.00
CA LYS A 191 5.79 11.59 -17.74
C LYS A 191 5.42 10.96 -19.07
N THR A 192 5.82 9.70 -19.26
CA THR A 192 5.44 8.93 -20.44
C THR A 192 4.03 8.37 -20.25
N ALA A 193 3.11 8.70 -21.16
CA ALA A 193 1.76 8.14 -21.17
C ALA A 193 1.62 7.13 -22.31
N LEU A 194 1.07 5.95 -22.00
CA LEU A 194 0.79 4.89 -22.96
C LEU A 194 -0.72 4.67 -23.06
N LEU A 195 -1.19 4.43 -24.29
CA LEU A 195 -2.49 3.84 -24.58
C LEU A 195 -2.28 2.39 -24.99
N LEU A 196 -3.00 1.48 -24.35
CA LEU A 196 -3.03 0.07 -24.69
C LEU A 196 -4.42 -0.30 -25.20
N GLU A 197 -4.47 -1.16 -26.21
CA GLU A 197 -5.68 -1.81 -26.72
C GLU A 197 -5.59 -3.31 -26.41
N LEU A 198 -6.67 -3.84 -25.83
CA LEU A 198 -6.84 -5.24 -25.50
C LEU A 198 -7.93 -5.85 -26.40
N ASP A 199 -7.71 -7.08 -26.83
CA ASP A 199 -8.72 -7.86 -27.54
C ASP A 199 -9.58 -8.65 -26.58
N ILE A 200 -10.86 -8.31 -26.53
CA ILE A 200 -11.86 -8.97 -25.69
C ILE A 200 -12.93 -9.69 -26.52
N ALA A 201 -12.79 -9.75 -27.85
CA ALA A 201 -13.83 -10.27 -28.76
C ALA A 201 -14.20 -11.73 -28.50
N ASP A 202 -13.21 -12.56 -28.13
CA ASP A 202 -13.39 -13.98 -27.81
C ASP A 202 -13.75 -14.22 -26.33
N THR A 203 -14.14 -13.17 -25.60
CA THR A 203 -14.49 -13.24 -24.17
C THR A 203 -15.92 -12.78 -23.93
N VAL A 204 -16.46 -13.10 -22.74
CA VAL A 204 -17.72 -12.54 -22.25
C VAL A 204 -17.53 -11.26 -21.43
N PHE A 205 -16.34 -10.64 -21.52
CA PHE A 205 -16.07 -9.38 -20.83
C PHE A 205 -16.91 -8.27 -21.46
N ASP A 206 -17.77 -7.64 -20.65
CA ASP A 206 -18.57 -6.50 -21.07
C ASP A 206 -18.26 -5.28 -20.20
N TYR A 207 -18.43 -4.10 -20.78
CA TYR A 207 -18.17 -2.84 -20.11
C TYR A 207 -18.99 -1.69 -20.72
N GLN A 208 -19.20 -0.65 -19.93
CA GLN A 208 -19.70 0.63 -20.38
C GLN A 208 -18.62 1.70 -20.23
N PRO A 209 -18.58 2.71 -21.12
CA PRO A 209 -17.73 3.88 -20.90
C PRO A 209 -17.94 4.44 -19.49
N GLY A 210 -16.85 4.68 -18.78
CA GLY A 210 -16.86 5.14 -17.38
C GLY A 210 -16.67 4.04 -16.34
N ASP A 211 -16.80 2.77 -16.74
CA ASP A 211 -16.34 1.65 -15.92
C ASP A 211 -14.83 1.66 -15.74
N ALA A 212 -14.39 0.87 -14.76
CA ALA A 212 -13.00 0.50 -14.59
C ALA A 212 -12.85 -1.02 -14.74
N PHE A 213 -11.61 -1.45 -14.87
CA PHE A 213 -11.23 -2.85 -14.75
C PHE A 213 -9.92 -2.93 -13.99
N CYS A 214 -9.55 -4.14 -13.58
CA CYS A 214 -8.32 -4.40 -12.85
C CYS A 214 -7.41 -5.29 -13.70
N VAL A 215 -6.13 -4.95 -13.74
CA VAL A 215 -5.05 -5.75 -14.33
C VAL A 215 -4.33 -6.49 -13.22
N ILE A 216 -4.22 -7.82 -13.37
CA ILE A 216 -3.38 -8.66 -12.51
C ILE A 216 -1.95 -8.57 -13.03
N CYS A 217 -1.02 -8.09 -12.21
CA CYS A 217 0.38 -7.89 -12.60
C CYS A 217 1.33 -8.66 -11.69
N PRO A 218 2.41 -9.23 -12.24
CA PRO A 218 3.47 -9.85 -11.46
C PRO A 218 4.44 -8.81 -10.89
N ASN A 219 5.20 -9.20 -9.87
CA ASN A 219 6.45 -8.54 -9.54
C ASN A 219 7.49 -8.71 -10.66
N ASN A 220 8.49 -7.83 -10.69
CA ASN A 220 9.56 -7.94 -11.67
C ASN A 220 10.38 -9.22 -11.45
N VAL A 221 10.65 -9.95 -12.53
CA VAL A 221 11.35 -11.24 -12.45
C VAL A 221 12.75 -11.10 -11.84
N ASN A 222 13.48 -10.03 -12.17
CA ASN A 222 14.84 -9.84 -11.67
C ASN A 222 14.84 -9.58 -10.16
N GLU A 223 13.87 -8.82 -9.65
CA GLU A 223 13.72 -8.59 -8.21
C GLU A 223 13.34 -9.86 -7.46
N VAL A 224 12.51 -10.73 -8.05
CA VAL A 224 12.17 -12.03 -7.46
C VAL A 224 13.40 -12.93 -7.39
N GLU A 225 14.19 -13.01 -8.47
CA GLU A 225 15.43 -13.79 -8.50
C GLU A 225 16.48 -13.26 -7.52
N GLU A 226 16.65 -11.95 -7.44
CA GLU A 226 17.54 -11.29 -6.48
C GLU A 226 17.12 -11.57 -5.04
N LEU A 227 15.82 -11.50 -4.75
CA LEU A 227 15.30 -11.86 -3.43
C LEU A 227 15.57 -13.33 -3.10
N LEU A 228 15.34 -14.25 -4.04
CA LEU A 228 15.68 -15.66 -3.86
C LEU A 228 17.17 -15.86 -3.57
N GLN A 229 18.03 -15.13 -4.26
CA GLN A 229 19.48 -15.17 -4.05
C GLN A 229 19.88 -14.69 -2.65
N ILE A 230 19.35 -13.54 -2.21
CA ILE A 230 19.65 -12.98 -0.87
C ILE A 230 19.19 -13.94 0.24
N LEU A 231 18.07 -14.63 0.04
CA LEU A 231 17.52 -15.61 0.97
C LEU A 231 18.24 -16.96 0.93
N GLY A 232 19.17 -17.18 -0.03
CA GLY A 232 19.83 -18.47 -0.23
C GLY A 232 18.88 -19.56 -0.75
N LEU A 233 17.88 -19.17 -1.55
CA LEU A 233 16.80 -20.03 -2.05
C LEU A 233 16.73 -20.09 -3.58
N SER A 234 17.75 -19.62 -4.32
CA SER A 234 17.76 -19.63 -5.80
C SER A 234 17.46 -21.01 -6.40
N GLU A 235 18.10 -22.06 -5.89
CA GLU A 235 17.87 -23.44 -6.35
C GLU A 235 16.49 -23.99 -5.96
N LYS A 236 15.80 -23.32 -5.04
CA LYS A 236 14.50 -23.74 -4.50
C LYS A 236 13.31 -22.94 -5.05
N GLY A 237 13.54 -22.01 -5.99
CA GLY A 237 12.49 -21.17 -6.56
C GLY A 237 11.33 -21.98 -7.17
N GLU A 238 11.65 -23.06 -7.88
CA GLU A 238 10.66 -23.92 -8.55
C GLU A 238 10.09 -25.03 -7.65
N TYR A 239 10.53 -25.13 -6.40
CA TYR A 239 10.03 -26.13 -5.46
C TYR A 239 8.63 -25.71 -5.00
N PHE A 240 7.71 -26.68 -4.97
CA PHE A 240 6.42 -26.48 -4.36
C PHE A 240 6.58 -26.28 -2.85
N VAL A 241 5.82 -25.35 -2.30
CA VAL A 241 5.76 -25.10 -0.87
C VAL A 241 4.34 -25.26 -0.38
N CYS A 242 4.23 -25.73 0.85
CA CYS A 242 2.97 -25.75 1.59
C CYS A 242 3.10 -24.81 2.78
N VAL A 243 2.21 -23.83 2.82
CA VAL A 243 2.15 -22.79 3.84
C VAL A 243 1.08 -23.16 4.84
N LYS A 244 1.45 -23.30 6.11
CA LYS A 244 0.54 -23.69 7.18
C LYS A 244 0.64 -22.74 8.36
N VAL A 245 -0.42 -22.72 9.16
CA VAL A 245 -0.35 -22.07 10.49
C VAL A 245 0.49 -22.95 11.41
N LYS A 246 1.55 -22.36 11.97
CA LYS A 246 2.48 -22.98 12.91
C LYS A 246 1.74 -23.48 14.15
N GLN A 247 1.90 -24.75 14.49
CA GLN A 247 1.30 -25.33 15.69
C GLN A 247 1.86 -24.66 16.95
N GLY A 248 0.98 -24.38 17.92
CA GLY A 248 1.37 -23.72 19.18
C GLY A 248 1.77 -22.25 19.04
N THR A 249 1.45 -21.59 17.93
CA THR A 249 1.69 -20.15 17.78
C THR A 249 1.03 -19.33 18.89
N LYS A 250 1.72 -18.28 19.34
CA LYS A 250 1.19 -17.30 20.30
C LYS A 250 0.32 -16.24 19.63
N LYS A 251 0.23 -16.22 18.29
CA LYS A 251 -0.60 -15.25 17.56
C LYS A 251 -2.07 -15.62 17.72
N LYS A 252 -2.82 -14.77 18.40
CA LYS A 252 -4.28 -14.90 18.52
C LYS A 252 -4.93 -14.69 17.15
N GLY A 253 -5.85 -15.57 16.78
CA GLY A 253 -6.52 -15.52 15.48
C GLY A 253 -5.57 -15.80 14.30
N ALA A 254 -4.48 -16.53 14.53
CA ALA A 254 -3.60 -16.97 13.45
C ALA A 254 -4.40 -17.76 12.41
N ALA A 255 -4.32 -17.32 11.16
CA ALA A 255 -5.00 -17.92 10.03
C ALA A 255 -4.05 -17.97 8.84
N HIS A 256 -4.29 -18.93 7.96
CA HIS A 256 -3.63 -19.02 6.66
C HIS A 256 -3.91 -17.75 5.84
N PRO A 257 -2.89 -17.07 5.26
CA PRO A 257 -3.13 -15.88 4.47
C PRO A 257 -3.91 -16.24 3.20
N GLN A 258 -5.13 -15.70 3.06
CA GLN A 258 -6.06 -16.06 1.98
C GLN A 258 -5.53 -15.79 0.56
N HIS A 259 -4.53 -14.92 0.43
CA HIS A 259 -3.90 -14.59 -0.85
C HIS A 259 -2.74 -15.53 -1.22
N ILE A 260 -2.41 -16.48 -0.35
CA ILE A 260 -1.40 -17.50 -0.61
C ILE A 260 -2.14 -18.81 -0.91
N PRO A 261 -1.90 -19.45 -2.06
CA PRO A 261 -2.49 -20.75 -2.34
C PRO A 261 -1.93 -21.82 -1.38
N GLU A 262 -2.71 -22.88 -1.13
CA GLU A 262 -2.26 -23.98 -0.25
C GLU A 262 -1.02 -24.70 -0.80
N ARG A 263 -0.90 -24.72 -2.14
CA ARG A 263 0.19 -25.36 -2.88
C ARG A 263 0.52 -24.55 -4.13
N SER A 264 1.75 -24.04 -4.19
CA SER A 264 2.35 -23.42 -5.37
C SER A 264 3.86 -23.44 -5.26
N THR A 265 4.58 -23.08 -6.32
CA THR A 265 6.03 -22.87 -6.22
C THR A 265 6.36 -21.64 -5.38
N LEU A 266 7.55 -21.61 -4.78
CA LEU A 266 8.06 -20.44 -4.07
C LEU A 266 8.10 -19.21 -4.99
N LYS A 267 8.62 -19.38 -6.21
CA LYS A 267 8.68 -18.32 -7.21
C LYS A 267 7.30 -17.79 -7.58
N PHE A 268 6.27 -18.64 -7.62
CA PHE A 268 4.90 -18.20 -7.85
C PHE A 268 4.40 -17.27 -6.74
N ILE A 269 4.68 -17.61 -5.46
CA ILE A 269 4.29 -16.78 -4.31
C ILE A 269 4.95 -15.39 -4.38
N LEU A 270 6.26 -15.35 -4.64
CA LEU A 270 7.01 -14.09 -4.73
C LEU A 270 6.65 -13.28 -5.98
N THR A 271 6.23 -13.94 -7.07
CA THR A 271 5.86 -13.26 -8.31
C THR A 271 4.44 -12.70 -8.26
N TRP A 272 3.47 -13.47 -7.73
CA TRP A 272 2.04 -13.17 -7.92
C TRP A 272 1.25 -12.89 -6.64
N CYS A 273 1.77 -13.27 -5.47
CA CYS A 273 0.97 -13.25 -4.25
C CYS A 273 1.40 -12.17 -3.26
N LEU A 274 2.71 -11.91 -3.13
CA LEU A 274 3.27 -10.97 -2.13
C LEU A 274 3.70 -9.65 -2.78
N GLU A 275 3.39 -8.53 -2.15
CA GLU A 275 3.85 -7.20 -2.56
C GLU A 275 5.24 -6.90 -1.96
N ILE A 276 6.29 -7.31 -2.68
CA ILE A 276 7.69 -7.16 -2.26
C ILE A 276 8.19 -5.71 -2.28
N ARG A 277 7.45 -4.80 -2.95
CA ARG A 277 7.77 -3.36 -3.01
C ARG A 277 7.01 -2.52 -1.99
N SER A 278 6.19 -3.13 -1.13
CA SER A 278 5.49 -2.41 -0.06
C SER A 278 6.48 -1.74 0.90
N VAL A 279 6.12 -0.55 1.39
CA VAL A 279 6.89 0.16 2.42
C VAL A 279 6.86 -0.69 3.70
N PRO A 280 8.02 -1.15 4.22
CA PRO A 280 8.08 -2.04 5.37
C PRO A 280 7.56 -1.34 6.64
N LYS A 281 6.49 -1.90 7.23
CA LYS A 281 5.94 -1.40 8.49
C LYS A 281 6.93 -1.57 9.64
N LYS A 282 6.85 -0.73 10.68
CA LYS A 282 7.69 -0.84 11.89
C LYS A 282 7.68 -2.23 12.53
N ALA A 283 6.55 -2.92 12.54
CA ALA A 283 6.45 -4.30 13.04
C ALA A 283 7.28 -5.30 12.22
N PHE A 284 7.38 -5.09 10.90
CA PHE A 284 8.21 -5.92 10.03
C PHE A 284 9.70 -5.60 10.26
N LEU A 285 10.08 -4.33 10.34
CA LEU A 285 11.44 -3.93 10.73
C LEU A 285 11.84 -4.54 12.07
N ARG A 286 10.93 -4.54 13.05
CA ARG A 286 11.14 -5.20 14.34
C ARG A 286 11.41 -6.69 14.21
N ALA A 287 10.73 -7.39 13.31
CA ALA A 287 10.99 -8.81 13.06
C ALA A 287 12.36 -9.01 12.40
N LEU A 288 12.75 -8.15 11.45
CA LEU A 288 14.06 -8.20 10.78
C LEU A 288 15.25 -8.02 11.74
N VAL A 289 15.08 -7.25 12.82
CA VAL A 289 16.10 -7.10 13.90
C VAL A 289 16.56 -8.47 14.44
N GLU A 290 15.68 -9.46 14.54
CA GLU A 290 16.05 -10.79 15.04
C GLU A 290 16.80 -11.63 13.99
N CYS A 291 16.71 -11.26 12.72
CA CYS A 291 17.40 -11.91 11.61
C CYS A 291 18.72 -11.22 11.24
N THR A 292 19.14 -10.20 12.00
CA THR A 292 20.32 -9.37 11.71
C THR A 292 21.44 -9.70 12.70
N SER A 293 22.61 -10.07 12.18
CA SER A 293 23.75 -10.52 13.00
C SER A 293 24.77 -9.43 13.31
N ASP A 294 24.95 -8.44 12.43
CA ASP A 294 25.81 -7.30 12.71
C ASP A 294 25.18 -6.39 13.78
N ALA A 295 25.97 -6.02 14.79
CA ALA A 295 25.47 -5.25 15.93
C ALA A 295 25.06 -3.82 15.55
N GLY A 296 25.77 -3.20 14.59
CA GLY A 296 25.48 -1.86 14.09
C GLY A 296 24.21 -1.83 13.24
N GLU A 297 24.10 -2.74 12.29
CA GLU A 297 22.89 -2.92 11.47
C GLU A 297 21.66 -3.23 12.34
N LYS A 298 21.82 -4.16 13.29
CA LYS A 298 20.77 -4.52 14.24
C LYS A 298 20.33 -3.32 15.06
N ARG A 299 21.28 -2.53 15.56
CA ARG A 299 20.98 -1.29 16.29
C ARG A 299 20.24 -0.29 15.40
N ARG A 300 20.66 -0.09 14.14
CA ARG A 300 20.00 0.84 13.23
C ARG A 300 18.57 0.43 12.90
N LEU A 301 18.30 -0.85 12.67
CA LEU A 301 16.94 -1.36 12.49
C LEU A 301 16.07 -1.17 13.74
N GLN A 302 16.64 -1.32 14.94
CA GLN A 302 15.95 -1.02 16.20
C GLN A 302 15.57 0.46 16.30
N GLU A 303 16.46 1.37 15.90
CA GLU A 303 16.18 2.81 15.88
C GLU A 303 15.03 3.11 14.91
N LEU A 304 15.10 2.61 13.67
CA LEU A 304 14.10 2.83 12.62
C LEU A 304 12.71 2.29 13.01
N CYS A 305 12.60 1.24 13.82
CA CYS A 305 11.30 0.75 14.28
C CYS A 305 10.85 1.36 15.63
N SER A 306 11.72 2.07 16.34
CA SER A 306 11.42 2.64 17.66
C SER A 306 10.54 3.88 17.60
N ARG A 307 10.00 4.28 18.76
CA ARG A 307 9.32 5.57 18.93
C ARG A 307 10.26 6.75 18.68
N GLN A 308 11.51 6.66 19.13
CA GLN A 308 12.51 7.73 19.02
C GLN A 308 12.94 7.95 17.56
N GLY A 309 13.03 6.89 16.76
CA GLY A 309 13.36 6.96 15.34
C GLY A 309 12.15 7.19 14.42
N ALA A 310 11.00 7.65 14.91
CA ALA A 310 9.80 7.85 14.08
C ALA A 310 10.03 8.84 12.92
N SER A 311 10.84 9.89 13.15
CA SER A 311 11.24 10.83 12.10
C SER A 311 12.16 10.18 11.06
N ASP A 312 13.12 9.37 11.51
CA ASP A 312 14.04 8.65 10.63
C ASP A 312 13.29 7.62 9.77
N TYR A 313 12.35 6.87 10.37
CA TYR A 313 11.46 5.97 9.64
C TYR A 313 10.68 6.69 8.54
N THR A 314 10.06 7.82 8.90
CA THR A 314 9.28 8.63 7.96
C THR A 314 10.15 9.06 6.79
N ARG A 315 11.28 9.71 7.07
CA ARG A 315 12.17 10.27 6.05
C ARG A 315 12.84 9.20 5.19
N PHE A 316 13.47 8.21 5.81
CA PHE A 316 14.36 7.27 5.13
C PHE A 316 13.66 6.02 4.61
N ILE A 317 12.49 5.65 5.15
CA ILE A 317 11.77 4.45 4.71
C ILE A 317 10.51 4.84 3.95
N ARG A 318 9.60 5.59 4.59
CA ARG A 318 8.29 5.89 4.02
C ARG A 318 8.37 6.84 2.83
N ASP A 319 8.90 8.04 3.05
CA ASP A 319 8.93 9.11 2.05
C ASP A 319 9.93 8.79 0.91
N SER A 320 10.96 8.01 1.21
CA SER A 320 11.93 7.51 0.21
C SER A 320 11.43 6.28 -0.56
N ASN A 321 10.26 5.74 -0.20
CA ASN A 321 9.68 4.51 -0.73
C ASN A 321 10.65 3.31 -0.73
N VAL A 322 11.39 3.12 0.37
CA VAL A 322 12.26 1.95 0.55
C VAL A 322 11.40 0.69 0.63
N CYS A 323 11.79 -0.36 -0.09
CA CYS A 323 11.15 -1.67 0.01
C CYS A 323 12.06 -2.72 0.70
N LEU A 324 11.62 -3.98 0.66
CA LEU A 324 12.37 -5.11 1.23
C LEU A 324 13.78 -5.23 0.63
N LEU A 325 13.92 -5.25 -0.69
CA LEU A 325 15.25 -5.41 -1.32
C LEU A 325 16.19 -4.25 -0.97
N ASP A 326 15.67 -3.02 -0.95
CA ASP A 326 16.43 -1.84 -0.54
C ASP A 326 16.99 -2.00 0.89
N LEU A 327 16.17 -2.52 1.83
CA LEU A 327 16.62 -2.84 3.18
C LEU A 327 17.66 -3.96 3.22
N LEU A 328 17.47 -5.04 2.47
CA LEU A 328 18.38 -6.18 2.50
C LEU A 328 19.75 -5.84 1.87
N HIS A 329 19.79 -4.88 0.95
CA HIS A 329 21.04 -4.30 0.46
C HIS A 329 21.69 -3.35 1.48
N ALA A 330 20.90 -2.54 2.18
CA ALA A 330 21.37 -1.62 3.21
C ALA A 330 21.87 -2.34 4.47
N PHE A 331 21.31 -3.52 4.78
CA PHE A 331 21.60 -4.32 5.97
C PHE A 331 21.96 -5.77 5.55
N PRO A 332 23.14 -6.00 4.94
CA PRO A 332 23.50 -7.29 4.35
C PRO A 332 23.59 -8.46 5.35
N SER A 333 23.76 -8.18 6.64
CA SER A 333 23.76 -9.20 7.69
C SER A 333 22.35 -9.67 8.07
N CYS A 334 21.30 -8.97 7.63
CA CYS A 334 19.91 -9.35 7.80
C CYS A 334 19.52 -10.48 6.84
N LYS A 335 19.25 -11.67 7.39
CA LYS A 335 18.88 -12.89 6.64
C LYS A 335 17.51 -13.41 7.08
N PRO A 336 16.39 -12.77 6.66
CA PRO A 336 15.07 -13.20 7.07
C PRO A 336 14.69 -14.56 6.48
N SER A 337 13.83 -15.30 7.17
CA SER A 337 13.26 -16.55 6.67
C SER A 337 12.07 -16.29 5.74
N LEU A 338 11.76 -17.26 4.87
CA LEU A 338 10.56 -17.20 4.03
C LEU A 338 9.27 -17.13 4.86
N ASN A 339 9.20 -17.82 6.00
CA ASN A 339 8.07 -17.76 6.92
C ASN A 339 7.78 -16.32 7.31
N LEU A 340 8.82 -15.61 7.76
CA LEU A 340 8.73 -14.22 8.21
C LEU A 340 8.29 -13.29 7.07
N LEU A 341 8.76 -13.51 5.83
CA LEU A 341 8.29 -12.72 4.69
C LEU A 341 6.78 -12.90 4.43
N ILE A 342 6.28 -14.14 4.43
CA ILE A 342 4.85 -14.43 4.23
C ILE A 342 3.98 -13.82 5.35
N GLU A 343 4.51 -13.74 6.57
CA GLU A 343 3.80 -13.15 7.71
C GLU A 343 3.63 -11.63 7.62
N HIS A 344 4.56 -10.95 6.94
CA HIS A 344 4.70 -9.50 7.00
C HIS A 344 4.42 -8.78 5.67
N LEU A 345 4.70 -9.43 4.54
CA LEU A 345 4.43 -8.85 3.22
C LEU A 345 2.92 -8.91 2.93
N PRO A 346 2.31 -7.81 2.47
CA PRO A 346 0.90 -7.78 2.12
C PRO A 346 0.63 -8.48 0.78
N LYS A 347 -0.65 -8.73 0.51
CA LYS A 347 -1.12 -9.22 -0.80
C LYS A 347 -0.71 -8.27 -1.93
N LEU A 348 -0.16 -8.82 -3.00
CA LEU A 348 0.02 -8.13 -4.28
C LEU A 348 -1.35 -7.79 -4.88
N GLN A 349 -1.64 -6.49 -5.02
CA GLN A 349 -2.94 -6.01 -5.48
C GLN A 349 -3.01 -5.94 -7.02
N ALA A 350 -4.18 -6.22 -7.58
CA ALA A 350 -4.45 -5.86 -8.97
C ALA A 350 -4.56 -4.33 -9.10
N ARG A 351 -4.20 -3.77 -10.26
CA ARG A 351 -4.21 -2.32 -10.49
C ARG A 351 -5.39 -1.93 -11.34
N SER A 352 -6.15 -0.95 -10.87
CA SER A 352 -7.38 -0.50 -11.52
C SER A 352 -7.08 0.58 -12.56
N TYR A 353 -7.73 0.48 -13.73
CA TYR A 353 -7.65 1.45 -14.82
C TYR A 353 -9.05 1.81 -15.33
N SER A 354 -9.25 3.08 -15.67
CA SER A 354 -10.51 3.54 -16.28
C SER A 354 -10.52 3.21 -17.77
N VAL A 355 -11.64 2.65 -18.23
CA VAL A 355 -11.83 2.31 -19.64
C VAL A 355 -11.81 3.56 -20.50
N SER A 356 -11.06 3.54 -21.61
CA SER A 356 -10.89 4.64 -22.55
C SER A 356 -11.44 4.33 -23.94
N SER A 357 -12.41 3.44 -24.03
CA SER A 357 -13.05 3.03 -25.28
C SER A 357 -14.56 2.90 -25.11
N SER A 358 -15.27 2.70 -26.22
CA SER A 358 -16.69 2.36 -26.25
C SER A 358 -16.94 1.12 -27.09
N ASN A 359 -17.66 0.15 -26.53
CA ASN A 359 -18.13 -1.04 -27.25
C ASN A 359 -19.07 -0.68 -28.43
N LEU A 360 -19.71 0.50 -28.42
CA LEU A 360 -20.52 0.97 -29.57
C LEU A 360 -19.65 1.45 -30.74
N TYR A 361 -18.46 1.97 -30.44
CA TYR A 361 -17.56 2.51 -31.45
C TYR A 361 -16.67 1.41 -32.06
N GLN A 362 -16.09 0.58 -31.19
CA GLN A 362 -15.20 -0.52 -31.61
C GLN A 362 -15.50 -1.77 -30.77
N PRO A 363 -16.47 -2.60 -31.21
CA PRO A 363 -16.82 -3.83 -30.52
C PRO A 363 -15.64 -4.78 -30.35
N GLY A 364 -15.57 -5.46 -29.21
CA GLY A 364 -14.52 -6.44 -28.92
C GLY A 364 -13.15 -5.84 -28.59
N LYS A 365 -13.04 -4.51 -28.47
CA LYS A 365 -11.79 -3.82 -28.08
C LYS A 365 -11.97 -3.04 -26.80
N LEU A 366 -10.97 -3.15 -25.93
CA LEU A 366 -10.90 -2.44 -24.66
C LEU A 366 -9.62 -1.62 -24.60
N CYS A 367 -9.75 -0.30 -24.51
CA CYS A 367 -8.61 0.60 -24.40
C CYS A 367 -8.48 1.17 -22.99
N PHE A 368 -7.26 1.51 -22.61
CA PHE A 368 -6.99 2.28 -21.39
C PHE A 368 -5.71 3.09 -21.53
N VAL A 369 -5.64 4.18 -20.78
CA VAL A 369 -4.50 5.09 -20.77
C VAL A 369 -3.88 5.16 -19.38
N PHE A 370 -2.55 5.09 -19.30
CA PHE A 370 -1.83 5.25 -18.05
C PHE A 370 -0.49 5.95 -18.23
N ASN A 371 -0.01 6.57 -17.15
CA ASN A 371 1.35 7.08 -17.07
C ASN A 371 2.26 5.97 -16.52
N ILE A 372 3.47 5.85 -17.07
CA ILE A 372 4.52 5.05 -16.46
C ILE A 372 4.92 5.74 -15.16
N VAL A 373 4.67 5.07 -14.02
CA VAL A 373 5.13 5.55 -12.72
C VAL A 373 6.62 5.28 -12.61
N GLU A 374 7.39 6.29 -12.23
CA GLU A 374 8.84 6.18 -12.05
C GLU A 374 9.24 6.68 -10.66
N PHE A 375 10.17 5.95 -10.08
CA PHE A 375 10.75 6.22 -8.78
C PHE A 375 12.24 6.49 -9.01
N PRO A 376 12.69 7.76 -9.06
CA PRO A 376 14.10 8.09 -9.31
C PRO A 376 14.99 7.57 -8.18
N ALA A 377 16.27 7.32 -8.47
CA ALA A 377 17.21 6.93 -7.43
C ALA A 377 17.34 8.02 -6.34
N CYS A 378 17.51 7.60 -5.10
CA CYS A 378 17.82 8.47 -3.97
C CYS A 378 18.82 7.78 -3.02
N PRO A 379 19.41 8.48 -2.04
CA PRO A 379 20.40 7.86 -1.14
C PRO A 379 19.91 6.61 -0.39
N ALA A 380 18.61 6.55 -0.04
CA ALA A 380 18.00 5.39 0.62
C ALA A 380 17.56 4.29 -0.36
N ARG A 381 17.42 4.61 -1.65
CA ARG A 381 17.06 3.69 -2.74
C ARG A 381 17.94 3.99 -3.96
N PRO A 382 19.16 3.42 -4.01
CA PRO A 382 20.17 3.82 -5.00
C PRO A 382 19.80 3.49 -6.46
N ALA A 383 18.89 2.54 -6.68
CA ALA A 383 18.40 2.18 -8.00
C ALA A 383 17.08 2.90 -8.33
N SER A 384 17.00 3.45 -9.55
CA SER A 384 15.72 3.89 -10.09
C SER A 384 14.85 2.67 -10.44
N ARG A 385 13.53 2.79 -10.32
CA ARG A 385 12.61 1.73 -10.71
C ARG A 385 11.28 2.28 -11.20
N LYS A 386 10.57 1.51 -12.01
CA LYS A 386 9.21 1.81 -12.45
C LYS A 386 8.19 1.23 -11.49
N GLY A 387 6.94 1.72 -11.49
CA GLY A 387 5.84 1.10 -10.76
C GLY A 387 5.61 -0.36 -11.19
N VAL A 388 5.10 -1.20 -10.29
CA VAL A 388 4.95 -2.64 -10.54
C VAL A 388 4.15 -2.92 -11.81
N CYS A 389 2.88 -2.50 -11.85
CA CYS A 389 2.02 -2.75 -13.00
C CYS A 389 2.41 -1.92 -14.23
N THR A 390 2.65 -0.62 -14.07
CA THR A 390 2.94 0.27 -15.22
C THR A 390 4.31 0.00 -15.84
N GLY A 391 5.30 -0.37 -15.03
CA GLY A 391 6.63 -0.79 -15.49
C GLY A 391 6.57 -2.12 -16.22
N TRP A 392 5.89 -3.11 -15.62
CA TRP A 392 5.65 -4.40 -16.27
C TRP A 392 4.91 -4.26 -17.61
N LEU A 393 3.82 -3.49 -17.66
CA LEU A 393 3.10 -3.23 -18.91
C LEU A 393 3.99 -2.54 -19.96
N ALA A 394 4.81 -1.57 -19.55
CA ALA A 394 5.72 -0.87 -20.45
C ALA A 394 6.80 -1.80 -21.03
N GLU A 395 7.33 -2.74 -20.23
CA GLU A 395 8.26 -3.77 -20.68
C GLU A 395 7.58 -4.76 -21.63
N LEU A 396 6.39 -5.24 -21.27
CA LEU A 396 5.57 -6.16 -22.05
C LEU A 396 5.30 -5.63 -23.47
N VAL A 397 4.98 -4.34 -23.59
CA VAL A 397 4.59 -3.73 -24.87
C VAL A 397 5.74 -3.02 -25.60
N ALA A 398 6.96 -3.02 -25.05
CA ALA A 398 8.12 -2.39 -25.69
C ALA A 398 8.35 -2.87 -27.13
N PRO A 399 8.18 -4.17 -27.48
CA PRO A 399 8.30 -4.63 -28.86
C PRO A 399 7.24 -4.01 -29.80
N LEU A 400 6.04 -3.73 -29.30
CA LEU A 400 4.95 -3.10 -30.07
C LEU A 400 5.19 -1.61 -30.30
N LEU A 401 5.88 -0.93 -29.38
CA LEU A 401 6.23 0.49 -29.49
C LEU A 401 7.40 0.74 -30.45
N HIS A 402 8.30 -0.24 -30.59
CA HIS A 402 9.52 -0.11 -31.41
C HIS A 402 9.73 -1.32 -32.35
N PRO A 403 8.88 -1.50 -33.37
CA PRO A 403 8.92 -2.68 -34.24
C PRO A 403 10.24 -2.86 -35.01
N ASN A 404 11.05 -1.80 -35.16
CA ASN A 404 12.26 -1.80 -35.99
C ASN A 404 13.60 -1.86 -35.22
N LYS A 405 13.62 -2.04 -33.88
CA LYS A 405 14.89 -2.08 -33.12
C LYS A 405 15.44 -3.49 -32.85
N ASN A 406 14.64 -4.56 -33.00
CA ASN A 406 15.04 -5.94 -32.69
C ASN A 406 14.85 -6.92 -33.87
N THR A 407 15.17 -6.51 -35.10
CA THR A 407 15.23 -7.44 -36.25
C THR A 407 16.67 -7.74 -36.64
N LEU A 408 17.41 -8.36 -35.72
CA LEU A 408 18.41 -9.37 -36.05
C LEU A 408 18.13 -10.52 -35.08
N ASP A 409 17.93 -11.71 -35.64
CA ASP A 409 17.84 -13.00 -34.95
C ASP A 409 16.46 -13.39 -34.38
N THR A 410 15.52 -13.76 -35.25
CA THR A 410 14.85 -15.09 -35.21
C THR A 410 13.88 -15.24 -36.38
N GLU A 411 14.28 -16.02 -37.39
CA GLU A 411 13.35 -16.63 -38.34
C GLU A 411 12.58 -17.76 -37.63
N GLY A 412 11.24 -17.72 -37.70
CA GLY A 412 10.39 -18.87 -37.44
C GLY A 412 9.78 -18.97 -36.04
N GLY A 413 8.65 -18.29 -35.83
CA GLY A 413 7.77 -18.56 -34.69
C GLY A 413 6.65 -17.52 -34.63
N ARG A 414 5.40 -17.97 -34.62
CA ARG A 414 4.19 -17.14 -34.53
C ARG A 414 4.38 -16.03 -33.49
N SER A 415 4.19 -14.77 -33.88
CA SER A 415 4.04 -13.65 -32.93
C SER A 415 2.80 -13.94 -32.09
N SER A 416 2.96 -14.65 -30.97
CA SER A 416 1.92 -14.75 -29.96
C SER A 416 1.80 -13.37 -29.35
N SER A 417 0.68 -12.69 -29.61
CA SER A 417 0.34 -11.45 -28.90
C SER A 417 0.44 -11.70 -27.40
N GLU A 418 1.25 -10.90 -26.70
CA GLU A 418 1.37 -10.94 -25.25
C GLU A 418 -0.02 -10.82 -24.62
N LYS A 419 -0.33 -11.68 -23.65
CA LYS A 419 -1.63 -11.70 -22.96
C LYS A 419 -1.49 -11.14 -21.56
N ILE A 420 -2.52 -10.45 -21.09
CA ILE A 420 -2.64 -10.00 -19.71
C ILE A 420 -3.93 -10.51 -19.08
N SER A 421 -3.91 -10.73 -17.77
CA SER A 421 -5.09 -11.11 -17.00
C SER A 421 -5.83 -9.88 -16.48
N ILE A 422 -7.14 -9.79 -16.76
CA ILE A 422 -8.02 -8.69 -16.32
C ILE A 422 -9.29 -9.19 -15.66
N PHE A 423 -9.93 -8.36 -14.83
CA PHE A 423 -11.30 -8.58 -14.34
C PHE A 423 -12.06 -7.26 -14.21
N ALA A 424 -13.39 -7.32 -14.33
CA ALA A 424 -14.24 -6.14 -14.37
C ALA A 424 -14.35 -5.46 -13.01
N ARG A 425 -14.45 -4.12 -13.01
CA ARG A 425 -14.74 -3.29 -11.85
C ARG A 425 -15.79 -2.24 -12.22
N PRO A 426 -17.08 -2.65 -12.34
CA PRO A 426 -18.14 -1.77 -12.83
C PRO A 426 -18.33 -0.56 -11.90
N ASN A 427 -18.72 0.57 -12.47
CA ASN A 427 -18.94 1.82 -11.74
C ASN A 427 -20.37 2.33 -11.93
N ASN A 428 -21.20 2.28 -10.88
CA ASN A 428 -22.61 2.68 -10.99
C ASN A 428 -22.86 4.19 -11.00
N THR A 429 -21.82 5.02 -10.87
CA THR A 429 -21.97 6.47 -10.63
C THR A 429 -21.32 7.34 -11.70
N PHE A 430 -20.46 6.78 -12.54
CA PHE A 430 -19.66 7.53 -13.50
C PHE A 430 -19.96 7.11 -14.94
N HIS A 431 -21.21 7.22 -15.35
CA HIS A 431 -21.66 6.91 -16.71
C HIS A 431 -22.25 8.14 -17.40
N LEU A 432 -22.42 8.05 -18.72
CA LEU A 432 -23.12 9.07 -19.48
C LEU A 432 -24.58 9.21 -18.99
N PRO A 433 -25.16 10.43 -19.05
CA PRO A 433 -26.59 10.61 -18.85
C PRO A 433 -27.39 9.71 -19.80
N ALA A 434 -28.45 9.08 -19.29
CA ALA A 434 -29.29 8.20 -20.09
C ALA A 434 -29.96 8.92 -21.28
N ASP A 435 -30.27 10.21 -21.12
CA ASP A 435 -30.76 11.06 -22.21
C ASP A 435 -29.58 11.73 -22.93
N PRO A 436 -29.33 11.42 -24.23
CA PRO A 436 -28.23 11.99 -24.99
C PRO A 436 -28.37 13.49 -25.25
N SER A 437 -29.56 14.07 -25.08
CA SER A 437 -29.77 15.52 -25.23
C SER A 437 -29.24 16.32 -24.05
N VAL A 438 -29.02 15.67 -22.89
CA VAL A 438 -28.52 16.33 -21.69
C VAL A 438 -27.06 16.77 -21.92
N PRO A 439 -26.76 18.07 -21.76
CA PRO A 439 -25.39 18.56 -21.80
C PRO A 439 -24.65 18.13 -20.54
N PHE A 440 -23.37 17.81 -20.68
CA PHE A 440 -22.49 17.47 -19.56
C PHE A 440 -21.11 18.08 -19.79
N MET A 441 -20.37 18.30 -18.70
CA MET A 441 -19.04 18.88 -18.72
C MET A 441 -18.03 17.83 -18.27
N MET A 442 -16.97 17.65 -19.06
CA MET A 442 -15.87 16.74 -18.75
C MET A 442 -14.66 17.53 -18.27
N VAL A 443 -14.16 17.22 -17.08
CA VAL A 443 -12.97 17.87 -16.49
C VAL A 443 -11.98 16.79 -16.07
N GLY A 444 -10.88 16.63 -16.81
CA GLY A 444 -9.92 15.54 -16.60
C GLY A 444 -8.55 15.86 -17.16
N PRO A 445 -7.63 16.44 -16.37
CA PRO A 445 -6.27 16.67 -16.79
C PRO A 445 -5.45 15.37 -16.82
N GLY A 446 -4.45 15.31 -17.71
CA GLY A 446 -3.55 14.15 -17.83
C GLY A 446 -4.29 12.85 -18.13
N THR A 447 -3.98 11.77 -17.41
CA THR A 447 -4.67 10.48 -17.54
C THR A 447 -6.13 10.51 -17.10
N GLY A 448 -6.58 11.59 -16.44
CA GLY A 448 -8.00 11.81 -16.13
C GLY A 448 -8.88 11.95 -17.37
N ILE A 449 -8.28 12.13 -18.56
CA ILE A 449 -9.01 12.09 -19.83
C ILE A 449 -9.48 10.68 -20.23
N SER A 450 -8.89 9.62 -19.65
CA SER A 450 -9.12 8.22 -20.04
C SER A 450 -10.61 7.88 -20.22
N PRO A 451 -11.49 8.05 -19.22
CA PRO A 451 -12.92 7.73 -19.38
C PRO A 451 -13.65 8.63 -20.39
N PHE A 452 -13.19 9.86 -20.59
CA PHE A 452 -13.81 10.80 -21.52
C PHE A 452 -13.56 10.45 -22.98
N ILE A 453 -12.47 9.74 -23.28
CA ILE A 453 -12.27 9.15 -24.61
C ILE A 453 -13.39 8.15 -24.90
N GLY A 454 -13.73 7.30 -23.92
CA GLY A 454 -14.86 6.37 -24.04
C GLY A 454 -16.19 7.09 -24.20
N PHE A 455 -16.44 8.15 -23.44
CA PHE A 455 -17.67 8.95 -23.55
C PHE A 455 -17.82 9.60 -24.93
N LEU A 456 -16.74 10.17 -25.46
CA LEU A 456 -16.72 10.80 -26.78
C LEU A 456 -16.89 9.81 -27.92
N GLN A 457 -16.37 8.59 -27.78
CA GLN A 457 -16.60 7.52 -28.76
C GLN A 457 -18.02 6.96 -28.71
N HIS A 458 -18.68 7.04 -27.54
CA HIS A 458 -20.03 6.52 -27.34
C HIS A 458 -21.12 7.46 -27.84
N ARG A 459 -20.83 8.77 -27.89
CA ARG A 459 -21.67 9.78 -28.52
C ARG A 459 -21.36 9.89 -30.01
#